data_AF-R1EB16-F1
#
_entry.id   AF-R1EB16-F1
#
_cell.length_a   1.000
_cell.length_b   1.000
_cell.length_c   1.000
_cell.angle_alpha   90.00
_cell.angle_beta   90.00
_cell.angle_gamma   90.00
#
_symmetry.space_group_name_H-M   'P 1'
#
loop_
_entity.id
_entity.type
_entity.pdbx_description
1 polymer ?
#
loop_
_entity_poly.entity_id
_entity_poly.type
_entity_poly.pdbx_seq_one_letter_code
_entity_poly.pdbx_strand_id
1 'polypeptide(L)'
;MSFSEAFAALSASLTAGAQRLSGASSLSDFDVCEQLGEGAFGTVCRCLRRSSGVAYALKAVSIAHATRNGGLAQVIAERDALVALEDPGHPNVIRLHATFRDDDSLYLVLELATGGELFSHIRRLGACSLPCARWLTAELVNALEYLHGHGVVHRDLKPENLLLDEVGHLKLVDFGSCCRERLPTAAAAGDGVDGEAASGDAGRPADTRRFVGTAEYVSPEVLGDGDATAASDLWALGAIAYQMLAGALCAVA
;
A
#
# COMPACT_ATOMS: atom_id res chain seq x y z
N MET A 1 23.35 20.54 4.61
CA MET A 1 22.14 20.48 5.45
C MET A 1 22.46 19.63 6.65
N SER A 2 22.18 20.09 7.86
CA SER A 2 22.36 19.27 9.06
C SER A 2 21.30 18.16 9.10
N PHE A 3 21.59 17.04 9.77
CA PHE A 3 20.61 15.95 9.99
C PHE A 3 19.29 16.49 10.58
N SER A 4 19.37 17.51 11.44
CA SER A 4 18.23 18.18 12.05
C SER A 4 17.33 18.95 11.07
N GLU A 5 17.90 19.61 10.06
CA GLU A 5 17.13 20.38 9.06
C GLU A 5 16.48 19.47 8.02
N ALA A 6 17.21 18.44 7.57
CA ALA A 6 16.66 17.42 6.70
C ALA A 6 15.53 16.65 7.42
N PHE A 7 15.73 16.34 8.70
CA PHE A 7 14.71 15.69 9.53
C PHE A 7 13.49 16.59 9.80
N ALA A 8 13.67 17.90 10.01
CA ALA A 8 12.57 18.85 10.19
C ALA A 8 11.74 19.03 8.90
N ALA A 9 12.39 19.13 7.73
CA ALA A 9 11.72 19.18 6.43
C ALA A 9 10.99 17.87 6.11
N LEU A 10 11.62 16.72 6.41
CA LEU A 10 11.01 15.40 6.29
C LEU A 10 9.82 15.26 7.25
N SER A 11 9.95 15.73 8.49
CA SER A 11 8.90 15.79 9.50
C SER A 11 7.68 16.57 9.01
N ALA A 12 7.89 17.76 8.45
CA ALA A 12 6.79 18.58 7.91
C ALA A 12 6.10 17.87 6.74
N SER A 13 6.89 17.25 5.85
CA SER A 13 6.36 16.45 4.73
C SER A 13 5.59 15.21 5.19
N LEU A 14 6.04 14.53 6.25
CA LEU A 14 5.42 13.31 6.77
C LEU A 14 4.00 13.55 7.33
N THR A 15 3.74 14.75 7.85
CA THR A 15 2.43 15.15 8.41
C THR A 15 1.57 16.03 7.48
N ALA A 16 2.09 16.43 6.31
CA ALA A 16 1.40 17.34 5.38
C ALA A 16 0.51 16.62 4.35
N GLY A 17 -0.77 16.39 4.66
CA GLY A 17 -1.69 15.62 3.78
C GLY A 17 -2.46 14.57 4.57
N ALA A 18 -3.73 14.37 4.21
CA ALA A 18 -4.78 13.71 5.00
C ALA A 18 -5.06 14.36 6.37
N GLN A 19 -6.04 15.28 6.41
CA GLN A 19 -6.56 15.90 7.63
C GLN A 19 -8.09 15.87 7.65
N ARG A 20 -8.70 14.70 7.42
CA ARG A 20 -10.16 14.55 7.50
C ARG A 20 -10.70 14.60 8.93
N LEU A 21 -9.87 14.23 9.90
CA LEU A 21 -10.23 14.31 11.31
C LEU A 21 -9.75 15.65 11.87
N SER A 22 -10.63 16.65 11.86
CA SER A 22 -10.33 17.97 12.43
C SER A 22 -9.86 17.85 13.89
N GLY A 23 -8.63 18.30 14.17
CA GLY A 23 -8.06 18.23 15.52
C GLY A 23 -7.55 16.86 15.96
N ALA A 24 -7.44 15.86 15.07
CA ALA A 24 -6.65 14.66 15.34
C ALA A 24 -5.17 14.95 15.03
N SER A 25 -4.47 15.56 15.99
CA SER A 25 -3.08 15.98 15.82
C SER A 25 -2.10 15.28 16.76
N SER A 26 -2.59 14.45 17.69
CA SER A 26 -1.76 13.78 18.68
C SER A 26 -2.31 12.41 19.07
N LEU A 27 -1.43 11.59 19.67
CA LEU A 27 -1.83 10.30 20.21
C LEU A 27 -2.86 10.43 21.34
N SER A 28 -2.86 11.56 22.06
CA SER A 28 -3.79 11.83 23.16
C SER A 28 -5.25 11.94 22.71
N ASP A 29 -5.51 12.19 21.42
CA ASP A 29 -6.85 12.25 20.83
C ASP A 29 -7.50 10.86 20.67
N PHE A 30 -6.75 9.79 20.95
CA PHE A 30 -7.16 8.41 20.74
C PHE A 30 -7.02 7.57 22.03
N ASP A 31 -7.94 6.63 22.19
CA ASP A 31 -7.83 5.50 23.11
C ASP A 31 -7.29 4.29 22.34
N VAL A 32 -5.98 4.02 22.48
CA VAL A 32 -5.35 2.84 21.86
C VAL A 32 -5.79 1.59 22.60
N CYS A 33 -6.31 0.63 21.85
CA CYS A 33 -6.91 -0.60 22.36
C CYS A 33 -5.99 -1.80 22.04
N GLU A 34 -6.54 -2.87 21.47
CA GLU A 34 -5.82 -4.09 21.14
C GLU A 34 -4.90 -3.94 19.91
N GLN A 35 -3.81 -4.72 19.90
CA GLN A 35 -2.96 -4.87 18.73
C GLN A 35 -3.66 -5.73 17.67
N LEU A 36 -3.71 -5.21 16.44
CA LEU A 36 -4.28 -5.90 15.27
C LEU A 36 -3.21 -6.64 14.48
N GLY A 37 -1.98 -6.12 14.45
CA GLY A 37 -0.88 -6.72 13.71
C GLY A 37 0.47 -6.05 13.96
N GLU A 38 1.52 -6.66 13.44
CA GLU A 38 2.88 -6.13 13.44
C GLU A 38 3.35 -5.96 11.99
N GLY A 39 3.81 -4.76 11.66
CA GLY A 39 4.37 -4.44 10.35
C GLY A 39 5.90 -4.36 10.41
N ALA A 40 6.54 -4.19 9.25
CA ALA A 40 8.00 -4.20 9.14
C ALA A 40 8.73 -3.19 10.05
N PHE A 41 8.11 -2.04 10.33
CA PHE A 41 8.73 -0.95 11.11
C PHE A 41 7.88 -0.47 12.29
N GLY A 42 6.82 -1.20 12.64
CA GLY A 42 5.84 -0.67 13.58
C GLY A 42 4.69 -1.61 13.89
N THR A 43 3.75 -1.09 14.66
CA THR A 43 2.61 -1.84 15.17
C THR A 43 1.31 -1.23 14.67
N VAL A 44 0.32 -2.07 14.36
CA VAL A 44 -1.03 -1.63 14.05
C VAL A 44 -1.93 -1.99 15.22
N CYS A 45 -2.57 -0.98 15.81
CA CYS A 45 -3.51 -1.16 16.91
C CYS A 45 -4.90 -0.66 16.52
N ARG A 46 -5.95 -1.26 17.05
CA ARG A 46 -7.26 -0.65 17.04
C ARG A 46 -7.24 0.55 17.99
N CYS A 47 -7.88 1.65 17.61
CA CYS A 47 -8.07 2.78 18.51
C CYS A 47 -9.47 3.38 18.37
N LEU A 48 -9.92 4.08 19.41
CA LEU A 48 -11.15 4.87 19.40
C LEU A 48 -10.79 6.35 19.44
N ARG A 49 -11.37 7.16 18.56
CA ARG A 49 -11.20 8.61 18.62
C ARG A 49 -12.04 9.17 19.77
N ARG A 50 -11.40 9.77 20.78
CA ARG A 50 -12.06 10.23 22.02
C ARG A 50 -13.25 11.14 21.78
N SER A 51 -13.15 12.06 20.82
CA SER A 51 -14.19 13.05 20.55
C SER A 51 -15.47 12.48 19.92
N SER A 52 -15.40 11.29 19.32
CA SER A 52 -16.51 10.74 18.53
C SER A 52 -16.86 9.28 18.86
N GLY A 53 -15.97 8.54 19.54
CA GLY A 53 -16.11 7.11 19.78
C GLY A 53 -15.91 6.23 18.53
N VAL A 54 -15.61 6.82 17.37
CA VAL A 54 -15.41 6.07 16.12
C VAL A 54 -14.09 5.29 16.18
N ALA A 55 -14.13 4.04 15.72
CA ALA A 55 -12.99 3.15 15.69
C ALA A 55 -12.14 3.31 14.42
N TYR A 56 -10.82 3.21 14.58
CA TYR A 56 -9.82 3.31 13.52
C TYR A 56 -8.73 2.24 13.71
N ALA A 57 -7.92 2.03 12.68
CA ALA A 57 -6.63 1.35 12.79
C ALA A 57 -5.52 2.39 12.88
N LEU A 58 -4.76 2.39 13.97
CA LEU A 58 -3.62 3.27 14.18
C LEU A 58 -2.33 2.50 13.91
N LYS A 59 -1.64 2.84 12.82
CA LYS A 59 -0.31 2.32 12.52
C LYS A 59 0.73 3.25 13.11
N ALA A 60 1.47 2.78 14.11
CA ALA A 60 2.56 3.49 14.76
C ALA A 60 3.90 2.96 14.22
N VAL A 61 4.66 3.81 13.53
CA VAL A 61 5.94 3.47 12.90
C VAL A 61 7.07 4.15 13.65
N SER A 62 8.02 3.38 14.18
CA SER A 62 9.18 3.95 14.87
C SER A 62 10.13 4.62 13.89
N ILE A 63 10.37 5.91 14.08
CA ILE A 63 11.24 6.72 13.21
C ILE A 63 12.69 6.22 13.30
N ALA A 64 13.16 5.95 14.51
CA ALA A 64 14.51 5.44 14.74
C ALA A 64 14.70 4.05 14.10
N HIS A 65 13.72 3.16 14.22
CA HIS A 65 13.80 1.82 13.66
C HIS A 65 13.76 1.84 12.12
N ALA A 66 12.84 2.62 11.54
CA ALA A 66 12.75 2.80 10.09
C ALA A 66 14.02 3.43 9.51
N THR A 67 14.61 4.41 10.20
CA THR A 67 15.86 5.04 9.75
C THR A 67 17.04 4.07 9.78
N ARG A 68 17.22 3.32 10.88
CA ARG A 68 18.33 2.36 11.02
C ARG A 68 18.31 1.24 9.99
N ASN A 69 17.13 0.79 9.58
CA ASN A 69 16.98 -0.31 8.62
C ASN A 69 16.74 0.15 7.18
N GLY A 70 16.88 1.45 6.88
CA GLY A 70 16.64 1.99 5.55
C GLY A 70 15.18 1.88 5.08
N GLY A 71 14.24 1.71 6.00
CA GLY A 71 12.80 1.60 5.76
C GLY A 71 12.08 2.95 5.63
N LEU A 72 12.76 4.05 5.92
CA LEU A 72 12.15 5.39 5.91
C LEU A 72 11.54 5.76 4.54
N ALA A 73 12.19 5.37 3.44
CA ALA A 73 11.67 5.57 2.09
C ALA A 73 10.35 4.80 1.86
N GLN A 74 10.25 3.56 2.37
CA GLN A 74 9.05 2.73 2.27
C GLN A 74 7.87 3.36 3.03
N VAL A 75 8.13 3.90 4.21
CA VAL A 75 7.13 4.58 5.05
C VAL A 75 6.62 5.86 4.37
N ILE A 76 7.52 6.63 3.76
CA ILE A 76 7.16 7.83 3.00
C ILE A 76 6.32 7.46 1.76
N ALA A 77 6.76 6.44 1.01
CA ALA A 77 6.06 5.95 -0.17
C ALA A 77 4.63 5.48 0.16
N GLU A 78 4.47 4.70 1.24
CA GLU A 78 3.16 4.26 1.73
C GLU A 78 2.22 5.44 1.96
N ARG A 79 2.72 6.41 2.73
CA ARG A 79 1.97 7.58 3.12
C ARG A 79 1.62 8.45 1.90
N ASP A 80 2.56 8.69 1.00
CA ASP A 80 2.34 9.52 -0.18
C ASP A 80 1.39 8.85 -1.18
N ALA A 81 1.44 7.53 -1.31
CA ALA A 81 0.46 6.77 -2.09
C ALA A 81 -0.95 6.91 -1.49
N LEU A 82 -1.09 6.72 -0.17
CA LEU A 82 -2.37 6.86 0.52
C LEU A 82 -2.95 8.29 0.44
N VAL A 83 -2.10 9.32 0.49
CA VAL A 83 -2.50 10.72 0.27
C VAL A 83 -2.91 10.95 -1.19
N ALA A 84 -2.19 10.39 -2.16
CA ALA A 84 -2.53 10.51 -3.58
C ALA A 84 -3.85 9.81 -3.94
N LEU A 85 -4.22 8.78 -3.20
CA LEU A 85 -5.46 8.01 -3.33
C LEU A 85 -6.58 8.54 -2.42
N GLU A 86 -6.39 9.68 -1.76
CA GLU A 86 -7.29 10.16 -0.71
C GLU A 86 -8.60 10.77 -1.24
N ASP A 87 -8.52 11.46 -2.39
CA ASP A 87 -9.59 12.24 -3.00
C ASP A 87 -9.78 11.83 -4.48
N PRO A 88 -10.94 11.23 -4.84
CA PRO A 88 -12.14 11.01 -4.03
C PRO A 88 -12.04 9.85 -3.01
N GLY A 89 -10.99 9.05 -3.10
CA GLY A 89 -10.91 7.75 -2.44
C GLY A 89 -11.73 6.67 -3.15
N HIS A 90 -11.55 5.42 -2.72
CA HIS A 90 -12.20 4.27 -3.35
C HIS A 90 -12.71 3.26 -2.30
N PRO A 91 -13.91 2.66 -2.47
CA PRO A 91 -14.48 1.75 -1.48
C PRO A 91 -13.60 0.52 -1.20
N ASN A 92 -12.83 0.03 -2.19
CA ASN A 92 -11.99 -1.15 -2.04
C ASN A 92 -10.51 -0.86 -1.71
N VAL A 93 -10.19 0.37 -1.32
CA VAL A 93 -8.84 0.80 -0.91
C VAL A 93 -8.91 1.36 0.50
N ILE A 94 -7.97 0.97 1.37
CA ILE A 94 -7.96 1.47 2.74
C ILE A 94 -7.79 2.98 2.78
N ARG A 95 -8.62 3.64 3.57
CA ARG A 95 -8.63 5.09 3.64
C ARG A 95 -7.67 5.62 4.72
N LEU A 96 -6.82 6.58 4.35
CA LEU A 96 -6.10 7.41 5.31
C LEU A 96 -6.99 8.57 5.79
N HIS A 97 -7.12 8.72 7.10
CA HIS A 97 -7.96 9.73 7.74
C HIS A 97 -7.15 10.89 8.34
N ALA A 98 -6.01 10.58 8.94
CA ALA A 98 -5.10 11.56 9.53
C ALA A 98 -3.67 11.02 9.59
N THR A 99 -2.70 11.93 9.56
CA THR A 99 -1.31 11.64 9.93
C THR A 99 -0.83 12.61 11.00
N PHE A 100 -0.09 12.11 11.97
CA PHE A 100 0.59 12.93 12.98
C PHE A 100 1.85 12.21 13.46
N ARG A 101 2.69 12.88 14.24
CA ARG A 101 3.90 12.29 14.81
C ARG A 101 4.16 12.83 16.21
N ASP A 102 4.97 12.10 16.96
CA ASP A 102 5.68 12.62 18.12
C ASP A 102 7.20 12.59 17.85
N ASP A 103 8.01 12.59 18.91
CA ASP A 103 9.46 12.56 18.82
C ASP A 103 10.01 11.19 18.38
N ASP A 104 9.25 10.11 18.60
CA ASP A 104 9.71 8.73 18.43
C ASP A 104 9.05 8.02 17.24
N SER A 105 7.79 8.37 16.94
CA SER A 105 6.93 7.62 16.03
C SER A 105 6.11 8.50 15.08
N LEU A 106 5.91 7.97 13.87
CA LEU A 106 4.92 8.45 12.91
C LEU A 106 3.63 7.63 13.06
N TYR A 107 2.49 8.30 13.06
CA TYR A 107 1.19 7.68 13.19
C TYR A 107 0.34 7.91 11.95
N LEU A 108 -0.20 6.81 11.41
CA LEU A 108 -1.19 6.83 10.34
C LEU A 108 -2.51 6.35 10.93
N VAL A 109 -3.55 7.20 10.86
CA VAL A 109 -4.91 6.86 11.25
C VAL A 109 -5.64 6.36 10.01
N LEU A 110 -5.88 5.06 9.95
CA LEU A 110 -6.47 4.36 8.83
C LEU A 110 -7.90 3.93 9.15
N GLU A 111 -8.70 3.74 8.11
CA GLU A 111 -9.96 3.01 8.18
C GLU A 111 -9.74 1.64 8.85
N LEU A 112 -10.72 1.19 9.63
CA LEU A 112 -10.67 -0.11 10.31
C LEU A 112 -11.44 -1.15 9.50
N ALA A 113 -10.75 -2.18 9.01
CA ALA A 113 -11.35 -3.37 8.42
C ALA A 113 -11.36 -4.52 9.44
N THR A 114 -12.54 -4.97 9.85
CA THR A 114 -12.72 -5.92 10.97
C THR A 114 -12.95 -7.37 10.54
N GLY A 115 -13.16 -7.62 9.25
CA GLY A 115 -13.38 -8.94 8.68
C GLY A 115 -12.12 -9.81 8.56
N GLY A 116 -10.94 -9.24 8.84
CA GLY A 116 -9.65 -9.95 8.81
C GLY A 116 -9.11 -10.20 7.40
N GLU A 117 -7.97 -10.88 7.33
CA GLU A 117 -7.24 -11.14 6.08
C GLU A 117 -7.94 -12.19 5.21
N LEU A 118 -8.01 -11.94 3.90
CA LEU A 118 -8.48 -12.89 2.91
C LEU A 118 -7.66 -14.20 2.96
N PHE A 119 -6.35 -14.11 3.20
CA PHE A 119 -5.48 -15.27 3.40
C PHE A 119 -6.03 -16.25 4.44
N SER A 120 -6.38 -15.72 5.62
CA SER A 120 -6.92 -16.50 6.73
C SER A 120 -8.26 -17.16 6.36
N HIS A 121 -9.10 -16.47 5.58
CA HIS A 121 -10.35 -17.04 5.07
C HIS A 121 -10.12 -18.19 4.10
N ILE A 122 -9.22 -18.01 3.11
CA ILE A 122 -8.89 -19.07 2.14
C ILE A 122 -8.36 -20.30 2.88
N ARG A 123 -7.39 -20.13 3.79
CA ARG A 123 -6.81 -21.26 4.56
C ARG A 123 -7.84 -22.02 5.38
N ARG A 124 -8.80 -21.31 5.99
CA ARG A 124 -9.85 -21.92 6.80
C ARG A 124 -10.89 -22.66 5.95
N LEU A 125 -11.26 -22.10 4.81
CA LEU A 125 -12.27 -22.68 3.91
C LEU A 125 -11.72 -23.80 3.03
N GLY A 126 -10.39 -23.88 2.89
CA GLY A 126 -9.77 -24.68 1.85
C GLY A 126 -9.84 -23.90 0.54
N ALA A 127 -11.03 -23.76 -0.05
CA ALA A 127 -11.26 -22.96 -1.24
C ALA A 127 -12.54 -22.10 -1.12
N CYS A 128 -12.54 -20.95 -1.77
CA CYS A 128 -13.72 -20.11 -1.93
C CYS A 128 -14.68 -20.71 -2.96
N SER A 129 -15.98 -20.46 -2.76
CA SER A 129 -16.97 -20.77 -3.81
C SER A 129 -16.76 -19.87 -5.03
N LEU A 130 -17.10 -20.37 -6.23
CA LEU A 130 -17.00 -19.59 -7.47
C LEU A 130 -17.72 -18.22 -7.39
N PRO A 131 -18.94 -18.10 -6.83
CA PRO A 131 -19.57 -16.80 -6.63
C PRO A 131 -18.78 -15.85 -5.73
N CYS A 132 -18.21 -16.34 -4.63
CA CYS A 132 -17.41 -15.55 -3.71
C CYS A 132 -16.09 -15.09 -4.36
N ALA A 133 -15.35 -16.01 -4.99
CA ALA A 133 -14.13 -15.68 -5.70
C ALA A 133 -14.39 -14.64 -6.81
N ARG A 134 -15.47 -14.81 -7.60
CA ARG A 134 -15.86 -13.83 -8.62
C ARG A 134 -16.11 -12.44 -8.03
N TRP A 135 -16.81 -12.36 -6.91
CA TRP A 135 -17.13 -11.10 -6.25
C TRP A 135 -15.86 -10.38 -5.77
N LEU A 136 -15.03 -11.09 -5.00
CA LEU A 136 -13.80 -10.52 -4.45
C LEU A 136 -12.78 -10.17 -5.55
N THR A 137 -12.68 -10.98 -6.61
CA THR A 137 -11.87 -10.62 -7.78
C THR A 137 -12.38 -9.36 -8.44
N ALA A 138 -13.70 -9.17 -8.59
CA ALA A 138 -14.26 -7.96 -9.18
C ALA A 138 -13.94 -6.70 -8.34
N GLU A 139 -14.02 -6.80 -7.01
CA GLU A 139 -13.64 -5.71 -6.11
C GLU A 139 -12.15 -5.39 -6.17
N LEU A 140 -11.30 -6.42 -6.28
CA LEU A 140 -9.86 -6.23 -6.47
C LEU A 140 -9.57 -5.56 -7.83
N VAL A 141 -10.23 -5.98 -8.92
CA VAL A 141 -10.12 -5.30 -10.23
C VAL A 141 -10.48 -3.82 -10.11
N ASN A 142 -11.57 -3.50 -9.41
CA ASN A 142 -12.01 -2.11 -9.22
C ASN A 142 -10.98 -1.28 -8.43
N ALA A 143 -10.39 -1.88 -7.38
CA ALA A 143 -9.29 -1.25 -6.64
C ALA A 143 -8.06 -0.99 -7.53
N LEU A 144 -7.65 -1.96 -8.35
CA LEU A 144 -6.48 -1.82 -9.22
C LEU A 144 -6.71 -0.80 -10.33
N GLU A 145 -7.90 -0.76 -10.93
CA GLU A 145 -8.25 0.28 -11.91
C GLU A 145 -8.12 1.68 -11.30
N TYR A 146 -8.60 1.85 -10.05
CA TYR A 146 -8.43 3.11 -9.32
C TYR A 146 -6.96 3.45 -9.05
N LEU A 147 -6.17 2.51 -8.53
CA LEU A 147 -4.73 2.70 -8.26
C LEU A 147 -3.96 3.08 -9.53
N HIS A 148 -4.10 2.29 -10.58
CA HIS A 148 -3.41 2.48 -11.86
C HIS A 148 -3.84 3.78 -12.54
N GLY A 149 -5.12 4.16 -12.42
CA GLY A 149 -5.63 5.46 -12.88
C GLY A 149 -4.98 6.66 -12.18
N HIS A 150 -4.47 6.49 -10.96
CA HIS A 150 -3.71 7.51 -10.22
C HIS A 150 -2.18 7.36 -10.41
N GLY A 151 -1.76 6.46 -11.30
CA GLY A 151 -0.37 6.14 -11.57
C GLY A 151 0.33 5.46 -10.39
N VAL A 152 -0.41 4.72 -9.56
CA VAL A 152 0.14 3.95 -8.43
C VAL A 152 0.13 2.48 -8.80
N VAL A 153 1.29 1.82 -8.78
CA VAL A 153 1.41 0.36 -8.92
C VAL A 153 1.69 -0.22 -7.53
N HIS A 154 0.93 -1.25 -7.13
CA HIS A 154 0.97 -1.79 -5.77
C HIS A 154 2.24 -2.59 -5.49
N ARG A 155 2.65 -3.46 -6.44
CA ARG A 155 3.86 -4.30 -6.42
C ARG A 155 3.91 -5.44 -5.40
N ASP A 156 3.12 -5.41 -4.32
CA ASP A 156 3.07 -6.48 -3.31
C ASP A 156 1.64 -6.99 -3.06
N LEU A 157 0.93 -7.33 -4.15
CA LEU A 157 -0.41 -7.91 -4.03
C LEU A 157 -0.34 -9.36 -3.58
N LYS A 158 -1.03 -9.66 -2.47
CA LYS A 158 -1.17 -11.00 -1.90
C LYS A 158 -2.39 -11.03 -0.98
N PRO A 159 -2.98 -12.20 -0.67
CA PRO A 159 -4.18 -12.28 0.16
C PRO A 159 -4.02 -11.74 1.59
N GLU A 160 -2.80 -11.65 2.10
CA GLU A 160 -2.47 -11.02 3.39
C GLU A 160 -2.68 -9.49 3.35
N ASN A 161 -2.48 -8.88 2.18
CA ASN A 161 -2.67 -7.44 1.93
C ASN A 161 -4.12 -7.12 1.48
N LEU A 162 -5.03 -8.09 1.57
CA LEU A 162 -6.45 -7.93 1.27
C LEU A 162 -7.26 -8.21 2.53
N LEU A 163 -7.75 -7.15 3.18
CA LEU A 163 -8.65 -7.28 4.32
C LEU A 163 -10.10 -7.31 3.87
N LEU A 164 -10.96 -7.86 4.70
CA LEU A 164 -12.41 -7.73 4.57
C LEU A 164 -12.94 -6.75 5.61
N ASP A 165 -13.95 -5.96 5.26
CA ASP A 165 -14.71 -5.18 6.23
C ASP A 165 -15.74 -6.05 6.98
N GLU A 166 -16.57 -5.43 7.82
CA GLU A 166 -17.58 -6.13 8.63
C GLU A 166 -18.67 -6.84 7.82
N VAL A 167 -18.90 -6.41 6.57
CA VAL A 167 -19.92 -6.96 5.67
C VAL A 167 -19.31 -7.92 4.63
N GLY A 168 -17.98 -7.96 4.54
CA GLY A 168 -17.23 -8.85 3.66
C GLY A 168 -16.75 -8.19 2.36
N HIS A 169 -16.75 -6.85 2.27
CA HIS A 169 -16.16 -6.14 1.13
C HIS A 169 -14.64 -6.05 1.29
N LEU A 170 -13.94 -6.18 0.17
CA LEU A 170 -12.49 -6.13 0.10
C LEU A 170 -11.94 -4.73 0.36
N LYS A 171 -10.86 -4.65 1.13
CA LYS A 171 -10.03 -3.48 1.40
C LYS A 171 -8.57 -3.81 1.11
N LEU A 172 -8.01 -3.22 0.06
CA LEU A 172 -6.58 -3.29 -0.23
C LEU A 172 -5.80 -2.46 0.79
N VAL A 173 -4.79 -3.06 1.42
CA VAL A 173 -3.92 -2.46 2.44
C VAL A 173 -2.43 -2.61 2.07
N ASP A 174 -1.56 -1.99 2.86
CA ASP A 174 -0.09 -2.04 2.77
C ASP A 174 0.52 -1.47 1.47
N PHE A 175 0.61 -0.15 1.42
CA PHE A 175 1.15 0.60 0.28
C PHE A 175 2.66 0.82 0.38
N GLY A 176 3.36 0.17 1.32
CA GLY A 176 4.80 0.38 1.53
C GLY A 176 5.64 0.07 0.30
N SER A 177 5.20 -0.90 -0.48
CA SER A 177 5.89 -1.34 -1.69
C SER A 177 5.44 -0.58 -2.93
N CYS A 178 4.56 0.43 -2.85
CA CYS A 178 4.03 1.09 -4.05
C CYS A 178 5.11 1.87 -4.82
N CYS A 179 4.92 2.03 -6.12
CA CYS A 179 5.66 3.04 -6.90
C CYS A 179 4.70 3.92 -7.69
N ARG A 180 5.17 5.13 -8.03
CA ARG A 180 4.48 5.97 -8.99
C ARG A 180 4.97 5.65 -10.39
N GLU A 181 4.11 5.06 -11.21
CA GLU A 181 4.39 4.94 -12.63
C GLU A 181 4.35 6.35 -13.23
N ARG A 182 5.45 6.75 -13.91
CA ARG A 182 5.39 7.94 -14.75
C ARG A 182 4.46 7.61 -15.90
N LEU A 183 3.21 8.08 -15.81
CA LEU A 183 2.32 8.13 -16.94
C LEU A 183 3.11 8.73 -18.11
N PRO A 184 3.13 8.09 -19.30
CA PRO A 184 3.71 8.72 -20.47
C PRO A 184 2.92 10.00 -20.71
N THR A 185 3.49 11.14 -20.32
CA THR A 185 2.88 12.44 -20.55
C THR A 185 2.66 12.56 -22.04
N ALA A 186 1.43 12.88 -22.46
CA ALA A 186 1.06 13.20 -23.85
C ALA A 186 1.71 14.50 -24.37
N ALA A 187 2.92 14.83 -23.90
CA ALA A 187 3.71 16.02 -24.20
C ALA A 187 5.09 15.69 -24.81
N ALA A 188 5.22 14.53 -25.47
CA ALA A 188 6.37 14.21 -26.32
C ALA A 188 5.98 14.07 -27.81
N ALA A 189 4.88 14.72 -28.23
CA ALA A 189 4.64 15.02 -29.64
C ALA A 189 5.21 16.43 -29.92
N GLY A 190 6.54 16.50 -30.03
CA GLY A 190 7.27 17.72 -30.37
C GLY A 190 8.58 17.37 -31.03
N ASP A 191 8.57 17.47 -32.36
CA ASP A 191 9.66 17.63 -33.33
C ASP A 191 10.94 16.80 -33.16
N GLY A 192 11.13 15.87 -34.12
CA GLY A 192 12.28 14.99 -34.17
C GLY A 192 13.59 15.65 -34.57
N VAL A 193 14.70 14.99 -34.21
CA VAL A 193 15.95 14.90 -34.96
C VAL A 193 16.57 13.52 -34.63
N ASP A 194 17.28 12.98 -35.62
CA ASP A 194 17.91 11.67 -35.73
C ASP A 194 18.80 11.22 -34.56
N GLY A 195 18.93 9.89 -34.42
CA GLY A 195 20.22 9.28 -34.03
C GLY A 195 20.29 8.61 -32.67
N GLU A 196 20.66 7.33 -32.74
CA GLU A 196 21.44 6.57 -31.74
C GLU A 196 20.71 5.93 -30.55
N ALA A 197 20.65 4.60 -30.63
CA ALA A 197 20.41 3.69 -29.53
C ALA A 197 21.46 3.89 -28.43
N ALA A 198 21.18 4.78 -27.48
CA ALA A 198 21.92 4.88 -26.23
C ALA A 198 21.25 4.00 -25.18
N SER A 199 21.79 2.79 -25.02
CA SER A 199 21.79 2.07 -23.74
C SER A 199 22.21 3.04 -22.63
N GLY A 200 21.29 3.42 -21.76
CA GLY A 200 21.51 4.51 -20.80
C GLY A 200 20.67 4.36 -19.55
N ASP A 201 21.16 3.52 -18.64
CA ASP A 201 20.73 3.24 -17.28
C ASP A 201 20.75 4.48 -16.31
N ALA A 202 20.79 5.70 -16.82
CA ALA A 202 21.25 6.87 -16.06
C ALA A 202 20.14 7.85 -15.64
N GLY A 203 18.86 7.48 -15.70
CA GLY A 203 17.75 8.39 -15.39
C GLY A 203 16.51 7.80 -14.74
N ARG A 204 16.51 6.49 -14.41
CA ARG A 204 15.33 5.83 -13.83
C ARG A 204 15.54 5.60 -12.33
N PRO A 205 14.56 5.94 -11.47
CA PRO A 205 14.71 5.78 -10.03
C PRO A 205 14.98 4.32 -9.69
N ALA A 206 16.03 4.05 -8.92
CA ALA A 206 16.44 2.72 -8.47
C ALA A 206 15.35 1.95 -7.67
N ASP A 207 14.24 2.62 -7.37
CA ASP A 207 13.11 2.11 -6.60
C ASP A 207 12.31 1.03 -7.35
N THR A 208 12.22 1.09 -8.70
CA THR A 208 11.45 0.08 -9.48
C THR A 208 12.10 -1.30 -9.53
N ARG A 209 13.41 -1.38 -9.27
CA ARG A 209 14.24 -2.59 -9.40
C ARG A 209 14.47 -3.34 -8.10
N ARG A 210 13.99 -2.83 -6.98
CA ARG A 210 14.17 -3.51 -5.69
C ARG A 210 13.19 -4.68 -5.64
N PHE A 211 13.70 -5.91 -5.54
CA PHE A 211 12.89 -7.10 -5.31
C PHE A 211 12.09 -6.92 -4.01
N VAL A 212 10.77 -6.73 -4.15
CA VAL A 212 9.83 -6.63 -3.04
C VAL A 212 8.58 -7.40 -3.45
N GLY A 213 8.23 -8.43 -2.69
CA GLY A 213 7.09 -9.30 -2.98
C GLY A 213 7.23 -10.66 -2.31
N THR A 214 6.11 -11.26 -1.94
CA THR A 214 6.05 -12.69 -1.60
C THR A 214 6.20 -13.48 -2.90
N ALA A 215 7.28 -14.26 -3.04
CA ALA A 215 7.77 -14.84 -4.30
C ALA A 215 6.70 -15.56 -5.12
N GLU A 216 5.69 -16.13 -4.46
CA GLU A 216 4.60 -16.89 -5.05
C GLU A 216 3.57 -16.04 -5.81
N TYR A 217 3.57 -14.71 -5.64
CA TYR A 217 2.70 -13.77 -6.36
C TYR A 217 3.48 -12.83 -7.29
N VAL A 218 4.81 -12.94 -7.32
CA VAL A 218 5.67 -12.10 -8.16
C VAL A 218 5.56 -12.54 -9.62
N SER A 219 5.45 -11.57 -10.53
CA SER A 219 5.36 -11.85 -11.97
C SER A 219 6.70 -12.27 -12.58
N PRO A 220 6.70 -13.05 -13.69
CA PRO A 220 7.93 -13.56 -14.29
C PRO A 220 8.92 -12.47 -14.70
N GLU A 221 8.42 -11.32 -15.18
CA GLU A 221 9.27 -10.20 -15.54
C GLU A 221 9.97 -9.58 -14.32
N VAL A 222 9.29 -9.49 -13.17
CA VAL A 222 9.89 -8.97 -11.93
C VAL A 222 10.89 -9.96 -11.34
N LEU A 223 10.64 -11.27 -11.47
CA LEU A 223 11.62 -12.32 -11.11
C LEU A 223 12.87 -12.26 -11.99
N GLY A 224 12.74 -11.83 -13.24
CA GLY A 224 13.82 -11.67 -14.21
C GLY A 224 14.53 -10.31 -14.17
N ASP A 225 14.52 -9.63 -13.01
CA ASP A 225 15.06 -8.27 -12.80
C ASP A 225 14.41 -7.16 -13.64
N GLY A 226 13.21 -7.41 -14.18
CA GLY A 226 12.37 -6.40 -14.84
C GLY A 226 11.68 -5.46 -13.85
N ASP A 227 11.25 -4.30 -14.35
CA ASP A 227 10.51 -3.33 -13.55
C ASP A 227 9.07 -3.81 -13.31
N ALA A 228 8.57 -3.67 -12.07
CA ALA A 228 7.17 -3.91 -11.77
C ALA A 228 6.26 -2.84 -12.40
N THR A 229 5.17 -3.27 -13.02
CA THR A 229 4.21 -2.41 -13.74
C THR A 229 2.77 -2.74 -13.35
N ALA A 230 1.80 -1.99 -13.89
CA ALA A 230 0.39 -2.34 -13.79
C ALA A 230 0.09 -3.79 -14.23
N ALA A 231 0.82 -4.31 -15.24
CA ALA A 231 0.69 -5.69 -15.68
C ALA A 231 1.15 -6.71 -14.62
N SER A 232 2.15 -6.35 -13.82
CA SER A 232 2.66 -7.18 -12.72
C SER A 232 1.62 -7.31 -11.60
N ASP A 233 0.86 -6.25 -11.30
CA ASP A 233 -0.28 -6.33 -10.37
C ASP A 233 -1.39 -7.26 -10.90
N LEU A 234 -1.64 -7.26 -12.23
CA LEU A 234 -2.61 -8.16 -12.85
C LEU A 234 -2.18 -9.63 -12.81
N TRP A 235 -0.88 -9.92 -12.87
CA TRP A 235 -0.36 -11.27 -12.62
C TRP A 235 -0.70 -11.74 -11.21
N ALA A 236 -0.39 -10.91 -10.20
CA ALA A 236 -0.69 -11.21 -8.82
C ALA A 236 -2.20 -11.40 -8.58
N LEU A 237 -3.05 -10.59 -9.22
CA LEU A 237 -4.51 -10.80 -9.21
C LEU A 237 -4.90 -12.19 -9.71
N GLY A 238 -4.28 -12.65 -10.81
CA GLY A 238 -4.48 -13.99 -11.35
C GLY A 238 -4.09 -15.08 -10.35
N ALA A 239 -2.94 -14.93 -9.70
CA ALA A 239 -2.47 -15.86 -8.66
C ALA A 239 -3.41 -15.91 -7.45
N ILE A 240 -3.90 -14.75 -6.98
CA ILE A 240 -4.87 -14.64 -5.89
C ILE A 240 -6.20 -15.29 -6.28
N ALA A 241 -6.71 -15.02 -7.49
CA ALA A 241 -7.94 -15.62 -7.99
C ALA A 241 -7.83 -17.14 -8.11
N TYR A 242 -6.69 -17.64 -8.60
CA TYR A 242 -6.39 -19.07 -8.63
C TYR A 242 -6.40 -19.66 -7.22
N GLN A 243 -5.71 -19.03 -6.27
CA GLN A 243 -5.63 -19.53 -4.90
C GLN A 243 -6.98 -19.52 -4.19
N MET A 244 -7.83 -18.52 -4.44
CA MET A 244 -9.21 -18.52 -3.95
C MET A 244 -9.98 -19.74 -4.48
N LEU A 245 -9.85 -20.08 -5.76
CA LEU A 245 -10.61 -21.17 -6.37
C LEU A 245 -10.05 -22.57 -6.07
N ALA A 246 -8.72 -22.71 -6.05
CA ALA A 246 -8.03 -23.97 -5.88
C ALA A 246 -7.72 -24.29 -4.42
N GLY A 247 -7.66 -23.27 -3.56
CA GLY A 247 -7.27 -23.41 -2.17
C GLY A 247 -5.78 -23.62 -1.91
N ALA A 248 -4.97 -23.56 -2.96
CA ALA A 248 -3.54 -23.73 -2.94
C ALA A 248 -2.89 -22.73 -3.90
N LEU A 249 -1.62 -22.44 -3.66
CA LEU A 249 -0.83 -21.58 -4.53
C LEU A 249 -0.73 -22.18 -5.94
N CYS A 250 -0.64 -21.30 -6.94
CA CYS A 250 -0.31 -21.73 -8.29
C CYS A 250 1.14 -22.25 -8.28
N ALA A 251 1.32 -23.56 -8.41
CA ALA A 251 2.66 -24.13 -8.55
C ALA A 251 3.16 -23.80 -9.97
N VAL A 252 3.78 -22.63 -10.12
CA VAL A 252 4.54 -22.30 -11.32
C VAL A 252 5.93 -22.87 -11.12
N ALA A 253 6.10 -24.12 -11.55
CA ALA A 253 7.40 -24.82 -11.55
C ALA A 253 8.29 -24.31 -12.69
#